data_AF-A0A1Y3MRM6-F1
#
_entry.id   AF-A0A1Y3MRM6-F1
#
_cell.length_a   1.000
_cell.length_b   1.000
_cell.length_c   1.000
_cell.angle_alpha   90.00
_cell.angle_beta   90.00
_cell.angle_gamma   90.00
#
_symmetry.space_group_name_H-M   'P 1'
#
loop_
_entity.id
_entity.type
_entity.pdbx_description
1 polymer ?
#
loop_
_entity_poly.entity_id
_entity_poly.type
_entity_poly.pdbx_seq_one_letter_code
_entity_poly.pdbx_strand_id
1 'polypeptide(L)'
;IVTIIVQQNLVNICRPATNIIVKLVCADKSSKGAVQCYGFDVVNNAITSKEFLPTLVQRLSATDYLLQFNSLHLINALFRHVTDKHRDKFVNELNELNIKNTVMNLMISSPAEELTKQLVEFQRLTIQEGNIKKNIQYSSDNETHKRMLEELWTLSGLTQEGDMKWRKLGFSTENPKRDLFRIGFYGLEIINTYANKQTETYRNMIQKEAEYPDGKACPIMRAATEVIELLCDFWDINTGYIFAITLDCFVRLWHESDVNQNQNSDDLIRVSLLVRSQFRFSITKSESSGADALNQFKNEMLQTPYQIIKERHIKELELEDDLMSKVPIRYVSSIKHMIITTKFFLNFE
;
A
#
# COMPACT_ATOMS: atom_id res chain seq x y z
N ILE A 1 -31.27 15.93 2.52
CA ILE A 1 -30.05 15.99 3.37
C ILE A 1 -28.79 16.04 2.51
N VAL A 2 -28.57 15.08 1.61
CA VAL A 2 -27.43 15.10 0.66
C VAL A 2 -27.32 16.43 -0.10
N THR A 3 -28.42 16.94 -0.65
CA THR A 3 -28.45 18.26 -1.31
C THR A 3 -28.01 19.41 -0.40
N ILE A 4 -28.38 19.37 0.89
CA ILE A 4 -27.97 20.37 1.88
C ILE A 4 -26.45 20.29 2.07
N ILE A 5 -25.91 19.08 2.22
CA ILE A 5 -24.47 18.87 2.33
C ILE A 5 -23.77 19.36 1.07
N VAL A 6 -24.28 19.12 -0.13
CA VAL A 6 -23.63 19.59 -1.37
C VAL A 6 -23.66 21.11 -1.51
N GLN A 7 -24.77 21.77 -1.14
CA GLN A 7 -24.97 23.19 -1.44
C GLN A 7 -24.57 24.17 -0.33
N GLN A 8 -24.55 23.73 0.93
CA GLN A 8 -24.31 24.60 2.08
C GLN A 8 -22.93 24.37 2.66
N ASN A 9 -22.21 25.45 3.02
CA ASN A 9 -20.91 25.37 3.70
C ASN A 9 -20.98 25.77 5.19
N LEU A 10 -22.15 26.23 5.65
CA LEU A 10 -22.33 26.66 7.04
C LEU A 10 -22.30 25.45 7.98
N VAL A 11 -21.37 25.48 8.95
CA VAL A 11 -21.12 24.36 9.87
C VAL A 11 -22.35 23.99 10.71
N ASN A 12 -23.13 24.97 11.14
CA ASN A 12 -24.36 24.76 11.91
C ASN A 12 -25.43 23.98 11.11
N ILE A 13 -25.35 23.98 9.78
CA ILE A 13 -26.23 23.21 8.88
C ILE A 13 -25.57 21.89 8.48
N CYS A 14 -24.28 21.91 8.14
CA CYS A 14 -23.56 20.72 7.69
C CYS A 14 -23.40 19.67 8.78
N ARG A 15 -23.08 20.09 10.01
CA ARG A 15 -22.86 19.18 11.15
C ARG A 15 -24.08 18.28 11.45
N PRO A 16 -25.30 18.82 11.65
CA PRO A 16 -26.46 17.96 11.89
C PRO A 16 -26.79 17.11 10.66
N ALA A 17 -26.64 17.64 9.43
CA ALA A 17 -26.86 16.87 8.21
C ALA A 17 -25.90 15.67 8.10
N THR A 18 -24.60 15.88 8.34
CA THR A 18 -23.58 14.84 8.41
C THR A 18 -23.94 13.78 9.45
N ASN A 19 -24.26 14.20 10.68
CA ASN A 19 -24.58 13.26 11.77
C ASN A 19 -25.80 12.39 11.46
N ILE A 20 -26.79 12.92 10.75
CA ILE A 20 -27.95 12.14 10.32
C ILE A 20 -27.52 11.08 9.29
N ILE A 21 -26.73 11.44 8.28
CA ILE A 21 -26.26 10.46 7.28
C ILE A 21 -25.40 9.39 7.93
N VAL A 22 -24.45 9.77 8.80
CA VAL A 22 -23.61 8.80 9.54
C VAL A 22 -24.49 7.81 10.29
N LYS A 23 -25.50 8.28 11.04
CA LYS A 23 -26.43 7.40 11.75
C LYS A 23 -27.21 6.47 10.82
N LEU A 24 -27.67 6.94 9.67
CA LEU A 24 -28.40 6.12 8.69
C LEU A 24 -27.51 5.05 8.06
N VAL A 25 -26.25 5.39 7.77
CA VAL A 25 -25.26 4.45 7.21
C VAL A 25 -24.90 3.37 8.23
N CYS A 26 -24.75 3.73 9.52
CA CYS A 26 -24.47 2.78 10.59
C CYS A 26 -25.68 1.91 11.02
N ALA A 27 -26.89 2.28 10.59
CA ALA A 27 -28.15 1.62 10.99
C ALA A 27 -28.46 0.38 10.15
N ASP A 28 -27.48 -0.52 10.00
CA ASP A 28 -27.66 -1.82 9.36
C ASP A 28 -28.41 -2.81 10.28
N LYS A 29 -28.89 -3.94 9.74
CA LYS A 29 -29.65 -4.99 10.45
C LYS A 29 -28.91 -5.59 11.63
N SER A 30 -27.57 -5.48 11.64
CA SER A 30 -26.69 -5.92 12.72
C SER A 30 -26.56 -4.90 13.87
N SER A 31 -27.11 -3.68 13.71
CA SER A 31 -27.02 -2.61 14.69
C SER A 31 -27.89 -2.87 15.92
N LYS A 32 -27.37 -2.56 17.11
CA LYS A 32 -28.12 -2.62 18.38
C LYS A 32 -28.94 -1.35 18.67
N GLY A 33 -28.97 -0.39 17.73
CA GLY A 33 -29.65 0.90 17.90
C GLY A 33 -31.16 0.83 17.66
N ALA A 34 -31.83 1.97 17.90
CA ALA A 34 -33.27 2.14 17.66
C ALA A 34 -33.66 2.10 16.17
N VAL A 35 -32.69 2.29 15.27
CA VAL A 35 -32.88 2.23 13.81
C VAL A 35 -31.96 1.14 13.27
N GLN A 36 -32.53 0.15 12.58
CA GLN A 36 -31.83 -1.05 12.10
C GLN A 36 -32.20 -1.41 10.64
N CYS A 37 -33.00 -0.56 9.99
CA CYS A 37 -33.62 -0.83 8.69
C CYS A 37 -32.96 -0.11 7.51
N TYR A 38 -31.87 0.64 7.76
CA TYR A 38 -31.10 1.30 6.71
C TYR A 38 -29.81 0.54 6.45
N GLY A 39 -28.65 1.18 6.63
CA GLY A 39 -27.36 0.66 6.18
C GLY A 39 -26.87 1.36 4.91
N PHE A 40 -25.61 1.08 4.56
CA PHE A 40 -24.93 1.73 3.44
C PHE A 40 -25.69 1.59 2.13
N ASP A 41 -26.18 0.40 1.78
CA ASP A 41 -26.85 0.16 0.49
C ASP A 41 -28.08 1.05 0.30
N VAL A 42 -28.90 1.19 1.35
CA VAL A 42 -30.12 2.01 1.30
C VAL A 42 -29.76 3.49 1.12
N VAL A 43 -28.74 3.96 1.87
CA VAL A 43 -28.27 5.35 1.77
C VAL A 43 -27.61 5.61 0.42
N ASN A 44 -26.76 4.71 -0.06
CA ASN A 44 -26.05 4.83 -1.32
C ASN A 44 -27.01 4.87 -2.51
N ASN A 45 -28.05 4.02 -2.51
CA ASN A 45 -29.09 4.05 -3.54
C ASN A 45 -29.94 5.33 -3.49
N ALA A 46 -30.08 5.95 -2.31
CA ALA A 46 -30.78 7.22 -2.15
C ALA A 46 -29.93 8.45 -2.52
N ILE A 47 -28.59 8.32 -2.56
CA ILE A 47 -27.70 9.37 -3.03
C ILE A 47 -27.74 9.39 -4.56
N THR A 48 -28.53 10.31 -5.12
CA THR A 48 -28.62 10.52 -6.57
C THR A 48 -27.63 11.57 -7.10
N SER A 49 -27.04 12.37 -6.20
CA SER A 49 -26.12 13.45 -6.56
C SER A 49 -24.71 12.90 -6.79
N LYS A 50 -24.20 13.09 -8.02
CA LYS A 50 -22.80 12.78 -8.38
C LYS A 50 -21.79 13.70 -7.70
N GLU A 51 -22.21 14.90 -7.32
CA GLU A 51 -21.36 15.90 -6.67
C GLU A 51 -21.10 15.62 -5.19
N PHE A 52 -21.73 14.59 -4.62
CA PHE A 52 -21.66 14.32 -3.19
C PHE A 52 -20.24 14.02 -2.69
N LEU A 53 -19.60 12.97 -3.22
CA LEU A 53 -18.22 12.64 -2.86
C LEU A 53 -17.21 13.71 -3.28
N PRO A 54 -17.27 14.28 -4.51
CA PRO A 54 -16.41 15.39 -4.91
C PRO A 54 -16.46 16.57 -3.93
N THR A 55 -17.66 16.96 -3.48
CA THR A 55 -17.83 18.06 -2.51
C THR A 55 -17.18 17.73 -1.16
N LEU A 56 -17.32 16.49 -0.67
CA LEU A 56 -16.71 16.10 0.59
C LEU A 56 -15.18 16.11 0.51
N VAL A 57 -14.60 15.62 -0.59
CA VAL A 57 -13.14 15.64 -0.79
C VAL A 57 -12.63 17.07 -0.94
N GLN A 58 -13.32 17.92 -1.70
CA GLN A 58 -12.96 19.34 -1.86
C GLN A 58 -12.92 20.08 -0.52
N ARG A 59 -13.85 19.77 0.40
CA ARG A 59 -13.94 20.39 1.73
C ARG A 59 -12.80 20.05 2.67
N LEU A 60 -12.10 18.94 2.42
CA LEU A 60 -10.89 18.62 3.16
C LEU A 60 -9.78 19.67 2.92
N SER A 61 -9.82 20.39 1.79
CA SER A 61 -8.91 21.51 1.50
C SER A 61 -9.44 22.87 1.96
N ALA A 62 -10.59 22.93 2.65
CA ALA A 62 -11.14 24.20 3.16
C ALA A 62 -10.28 24.74 4.31
N THR A 63 -10.39 26.02 4.63
CA THR A 63 -9.72 26.62 5.80
C THR A 63 -10.44 26.34 7.12
N ASP A 64 -11.74 26.01 7.06
CA ASP A 64 -12.56 25.73 8.24
C ASP A 64 -12.35 24.29 8.73
N TYR A 65 -11.70 24.18 9.89
CA TYR A 65 -11.46 22.93 10.61
C TYR A 65 -12.73 22.08 10.81
N LEU A 66 -13.86 22.69 11.17
CA LEU A 66 -15.09 21.93 11.44
C LEU A 66 -15.67 21.37 10.16
N LEU A 67 -15.50 22.08 9.03
CA LEU A 67 -15.92 21.60 7.72
C LEU A 67 -15.05 20.42 7.24
N GLN A 68 -13.73 20.52 7.44
CA GLN A 68 -12.79 19.42 7.21
C GLN A 68 -13.17 18.18 8.04
N PHE A 69 -13.37 18.37 9.35
CA PHE A 69 -13.74 17.31 10.29
C PHE A 69 -15.05 16.61 9.89
N ASN A 70 -16.12 17.38 9.65
CA ASN A 70 -17.43 16.81 9.29
C ASN A 70 -17.36 16.04 7.97
N SER A 71 -16.55 16.51 7.00
CA SER A 71 -16.42 15.86 5.70
C SER A 71 -15.64 14.56 5.82
N LEU A 72 -14.49 14.57 6.51
CA LEU A 72 -13.68 13.36 6.72
C LEU A 72 -14.42 12.33 7.57
N HIS A 73 -15.13 12.78 8.61
CA HIS A 73 -15.94 11.90 9.45
C HIS A 73 -17.01 11.16 8.64
N LEU A 74 -17.68 11.87 7.72
CA LEU A 74 -18.67 11.27 6.84
C LEU A 74 -18.05 10.28 5.85
N ILE A 75 -16.91 10.63 5.25
CA ILE A 75 -16.16 9.74 4.36
C ILE A 75 -15.76 8.46 5.11
N ASN A 76 -15.20 8.57 6.31
CA ASN A 76 -14.83 7.42 7.15
C ASN A 76 -16.03 6.53 7.47
N ALA A 77 -17.18 7.12 7.79
CA ALA A 77 -18.40 6.35 8.04
C ALA A 77 -18.87 5.59 6.80
N LEU A 78 -18.85 6.24 5.63
CA LEU A 78 -19.19 5.60 4.35
C LEU A 78 -18.21 4.47 4.01
N PHE A 79 -16.92 4.73 4.11
CA PHE A 79 -15.87 3.76 3.80
C PHE A 79 -15.91 2.55 4.74
N ARG A 80 -16.14 2.76 6.04
CA ARG A 80 -16.28 1.66 7.01
C ARG A 80 -17.46 0.74 6.73
N HIS A 81 -18.58 1.28 6.25
CA HIS A 81 -19.83 0.54 6.08
C HIS A 81 -20.11 0.13 4.63
N VAL A 82 -19.22 0.45 3.69
CA VAL A 82 -19.39 0.08 2.28
C VAL A 82 -19.49 -1.44 2.13
N THR A 83 -20.53 -1.89 1.43
CA THR A 83 -20.77 -3.30 1.15
C THR A 83 -19.91 -3.77 -0.02
N ASP A 84 -19.62 -5.08 -0.07
CA ASP A 84 -18.80 -5.68 -1.13
C ASP A 84 -19.30 -5.34 -2.54
N LYS A 85 -20.63 -5.20 -2.70
CA LYS A 85 -21.28 -4.82 -3.97
C LYS A 85 -20.86 -3.44 -4.48
N HIS A 86 -20.60 -2.49 -3.59
CA HIS A 86 -20.32 -1.09 -3.92
C HIS A 86 -18.88 -0.67 -3.62
N ARG A 87 -18.11 -1.52 -2.94
CA ARG A 87 -16.74 -1.24 -2.46
C ARG A 87 -15.81 -0.81 -3.59
N ASP A 88 -15.67 -1.61 -4.65
CA ASP A 88 -14.76 -1.29 -5.76
C ASP A 88 -15.09 0.07 -6.39
N LYS A 89 -16.36 0.33 -6.66
CA LYS A 89 -16.81 1.61 -7.24
C LYS A 89 -16.49 2.78 -6.30
N PHE A 90 -16.82 2.63 -5.02
CA PHE A 90 -16.60 3.68 -4.02
C PHE A 90 -15.11 4.00 -3.84
N VAL A 91 -14.27 2.98 -3.71
CA VAL A 91 -12.82 3.13 -3.55
C VAL A 91 -12.19 3.74 -4.81
N ASN A 92 -12.61 3.32 -6.00
CA ASN A 92 -12.13 3.91 -7.25
C ASN A 92 -12.52 5.37 -7.38
N GLU A 93 -13.76 5.74 -7.06
CA GLU A 93 -14.23 7.13 -7.08
C GLU A 93 -13.43 8.01 -6.10
N LEU A 94 -13.12 7.51 -4.90
CA LEU A 94 -12.25 8.20 -3.94
C LEU A 94 -10.82 8.39 -4.47
N ASN A 95 -10.26 7.37 -5.11
CA ASN A 95 -8.92 7.44 -5.70
C ASN A 95 -8.86 8.44 -6.87
N GLU A 96 -9.87 8.45 -7.75
CA GLU A 96 -9.99 9.43 -8.86
C GLU A 96 -10.06 10.87 -8.35
N LEU A 97 -10.66 11.09 -7.17
CA LEU A 97 -10.72 12.39 -6.50
C LEU A 97 -9.43 12.77 -5.77
N ASN A 98 -8.36 11.95 -5.83
CA ASN A 98 -7.08 12.16 -5.16
C ASN A 98 -7.22 12.41 -3.65
N ILE A 99 -8.17 11.72 -2.99
CA ILE A 99 -8.43 11.92 -1.55
C ILE A 99 -7.18 11.71 -0.70
N LYS A 100 -6.31 10.76 -1.09
CA LYS A 100 -5.09 10.40 -0.37
C LYS A 100 -4.14 11.59 -0.25
N ASN A 101 -3.89 12.28 -1.36
CA ASN A 101 -3.07 13.49 -1.40
C ASN A 101 -3.69 14.61 -0.56
N THR A 102 -5.00 14.76 -0.58
CA THR A 102 -5.69 15.76 0.23
C THR A 102 -5.58 15.48 1.72
N VAL A 103 -5.76 14.21 2.13
CA VAL A 103 -5.59 13.75 3.51
C VAL A 103 -4.14 13.92 3.97
N MET A 104 -3.16 13.58 3.13
CA MET A 104 -1.74 13.82 3.37
C MET A 104 -1.46 15.29 3.69
N ASN A 105 -1.92 16.21 2.84
CA ASN A 105 -1.72 17.65 3.03
C ASN A 105 -2.31 18.14 4.37
N LEU A 106 -3.48 17.61 4.75
CA LEU A 106 -4.09 17.89 6.05
C LEU A 106 -3.22 17.41 7.22
N MET A 107 -2.59 16.24 7.11
CA MET A 107 -1.74 15.71 8.17
C MET A 107 -0.46 16.49 8.36
N ILE A 108 0.15 16.94 7.26
CA ILE A 108 1.35 17.79 7.28
C ILE A 108 1.05 19.11 7.99
N SER A 109 -0.16 19.65 7.84
CA SER A 109 -0.59 20.92 8.43
C SER A 109 -0.71 20.91 9.97
N SER A 110 -0.41 19.79 10.64
CA SER A 110 -0.50 19.62 12.10
C SER A 110 -1.89 19.99 12.66
N PRO A 111 -2.93 19.23 12.28
CA PRO A 111 -4.31 19.55 12.62
C PRO A 111 -4.63 19.32 14.10
N ALA A 112 -5.76 19.86 14.56
CA ALA A 112 -6.22 19.65 15.93
C ALA A 112 -6.51 18.16 16.23
N GLU A 113 -6.44 17.78 17.50
CA GLU A 113 -6.48 16.39 17.97
C GLU A 113 -7.66 15.57 17.41
N GLU A 114 -8.85 16.14 17.36
CA GLU A 114 -10.06 15.44 16.90
C GLU A 114 -10.01 15.14 15.39
N LEU A 115 -9.47 16.04 14.57
CA LEU A 115 -9.24 15.77 13.14
C LEU A 115 -8.12 14.76 12.95
N THR A 116 -7.06 14.82 13.76
CA THR A 116 -6.01 13.79 13.77
C THR A 116 -6.58 12.39 14.02
N LYS A 117 -7.56 12.24 14.93
CA LYS A 117 -8.27 10.97 15.14
C LYS A 117 -9.01 10.50 13.88
N GLN A 118 -9.64 11.42 13.13
CA GLN A 118 -10.31 11.07 11.86
C GLN A 118 -9.31 10.71 10.75
N LEU A 119 -8.15 11.37 10.71
CA LEU A 119 -7.09 11.06 9.75
C LEU A 119 -6.51 9.66 10.00
N VAL A 120 -6.26 9.31 11.26
CA VAL A 120 -5.82 7.96 11.66
C VAL A 120 -6.89 6.90 11.32
N GLU A 121 -8.17 7.22 11.52
CA GLU A 121 -9.25 6.31 11.11
C GLU A 121 -9.27 6.08 9.59
N PHE A 122 -9.13 7.16 8.79
CA PHE A 122 -9.08 7.05 7.34
C PHE A 122 -7.96 6.11 6.89
N GLN A 123 -6.77 6.23 7.49
CA GLN A 123 -5.64 5.34 7.21
C GLN A 123 -5.96 3.90 7.52
N ARG A 124 -6.52 3.64 8.70
CA ARG A 124 -6.89 2.28 9.12
C ARG A 124 -7.86 1.64 8.13
N LEU A 125 -8.81 2.41 7.59
CA LEU A 125 -9.76 1.94 6.58
C LEU A 125 -9.06 1.64 5.24
N THR A 126 -8.15 2.50 4.79
CA THR A 126 -7.33 2.25 3.59
C THR A 126 -6.46 0.99 3.72
N ILE A 127 -5.86 0.77 4.89
CA ILE A 127 -5.09 -0.43 5.22
C ILE A 127 -5.99 -1.67 5.22
N GLN A 128 -7.17 -1.59 5.82
CA GLN A 128 -8.14 -2.68 5.83
C GLN A 128 -8.59 -3.04 4.40
N GLU A 129 -8.81 -2.04 3.54
CA GLU A 129 -9.12 -2.26 2.13
C GLU A 129 -8.01 -3.00 1.39
N GLY A 130 -6.75 -2.60 1.60
CA GLY A 130 -5.58 -3.31 1.08
C GLY A 130 -5.54 -4.77 1.53
N ASN A 131 -5.79 -5.04 2.80
CA ASN A 131 -5.86 -6.40 3.34
C ASN A 131 -6.98 -7.25 2.73
N ILE A 132 -8.15 -6.67 2.50
CA ILE A 132 -9.26 -7.36 1.83
C ILE A 132 -8.81 -7.80 0.44
N LYS A 133 -8.19 -6.90 -0.33
CA LYS A 133 -7.67 -7.22 -1.67
C LYS A 133 -6.52 -8.24 -1.64
N LYS A 134 -5.62 -8.16 -0.66
CA LYS A 134 -4.52 -9.13 -0.47
C LYS A 134 -5.04 -10.55 -0.25
N ASN A 135 -6.17 -10.70 0.43
CA ASN A 135 -6.79 -12.01 0.67
C ASN A 135 -7.49 -12.61 -0.56
N ILE A 136 -7.73 -11.82 -1.61
CA ILE A 136 -8.27 -12.33 -2.87
C ILE A 136 -7.16 -13.11 -3.57
N GLN A 137 -7.36 -14.42 -3.74
CA GLN A 137 -6.36 -15.27 -4.38
C GLN A 137 -6.31 -15.06 -5.89
N TYR A 138 -5.10 -15.16 -6.46
CA TYR A 138 -4.94 -15.20 -7.91
C TYR A 138 -5.66 -16.43 -8.49
N SER A 139 -6.33 -16.21 -9.63
CA SER A 139 -7.05 -17.22 -10.37
C SER A 139 -6.84 -17.01 -11.87
N SER A 140 -6.40 -18.05 -12.57
CA SER A 140 -6.26 -18.08 -14.03
C SER A 140 -7.61 -18.00 -14.76
N ASP A 141 -8.69 -18.34 -14.07
CA ASP A 141 -10.06 -18.36 -14.62
C ASP A 141 -10.69 -16.96 -14.59
N ASN A 142 -10.13 -16.05 -13.79
CA ASN A 142 -10.56 -14.66 -13.75
C ASN A 142 -9.88 -13.89 -14.90
N GLU A 143 -10.69 -13.38 -15.83
CA GLU A 143 -10.21 -12.67 -17.02
C GLU A 143 -9.37 -11.44 -16.68
N THR A 144 -9.72 -10.69 -15.63
CA THR A 144 -8.96 -9.52 -15.17
C THR A 144 -7.57 -9.92 -14.71
N HIS A 145 -7.48 -10.96 -13.87
CA HIS A 145 -6.20 -11.46 -13.35
C HIS A 145 -5.31 -11.97 -14.49
N LYS A 146 -5.89 -12.75 -15.41
CA LYS A 146 -5.19 -13.27 -16.58
C LYS A 146 -4.68 -12.13 -17.46
N ARG A 147 -5.52 -11.13 -17.77
CA ARG A 147 -5.16 -9.97 -18.58
C ARG A 147 -3.97 -9.22 -17.98
N MET A 148 -3.98 -8.93 -16.68
CA MET A 148 -2.90 -8.17 -16.04
C MET A 148 -1.56 -8.92 -16.08
N LEU A 149 -1.59 -10.24 -15.94
CA LEU A 149 -0.39 -11.07 -16.05
C LEU A 149 0.12 -11.14 -17.50
N GLU A 150 -0.77 -11.23 -18.48
CA GLU A 150 -0.44 -11.19 -19.91
C GLU A 150 0.14 -9.83 -20.33
N GLU A 151 -0.37 -8.73 -19.75
CA GLU A 151 0.18 -7.40 -19.93
C GLU A 151 1.61 -7.31 -19.39
N LEU A 152 1.92 -7.88 -18.22
CA LEU A 152 3.29 -7.92 -17.69
C LEU A 152 4.26 -8.56 -18.67
N TRP A 153 3.87 -9.70 -19.24
CA TRP A 153 4.67 -10.35 -20.29
C TRP A 153 4.85 -9.45 -21.50
N THR A 154 3.78 -8.84 -21.99
CA THR A 154 3.83 -7.96 -23.17
C THR A 154 4.74 -6.76 -22.94
N LEU A 155 4.65 -6.13 -21.76
CA LEU A 155 5.46 -4.97 -21.39
C LEU A 155 6.94 -5.32 -21.25
N SER A 156 7.26 -6.55 -20.83
CA SER A 156 8.63 -7.04 -20.65
C SER A 156 9.46 -7.02 -21.94
N GLY A 157 8.81 -7.08 -23.11
CA GLY A 157 9.49 -7.12 -24.41
C GLY A 157 10.35 -8.37 -24.62
N LEU A 158 10.19 -9.42 -23.80
CA LEU A 158 10.87 -10.69 -23.99
C LEU A 158 10.25 -11.48 -25.16
N THR A 159 11.09 -12.22 -25.88
CA THR A 159 10.64 -13.10 -26.97
C THR A 159 10.25 -14.48 -26.44
N GLN A 160 9.22 -15.05 -27.06
CA GLN A 160 8.71 -16.39 -26.74
C GLN A 160 9.54 -17.47 -27.43
N GLU A 161 10.83 -17.56 -27.13
CA GLU A 161 11.66 -18.71 -27.51
C GLU A 161 11.62 -19.76 -26.39
N GLY A 162 10.92 -20.89 -26.62
CA GLY A 162 10.73 -21.98 -25.66
C GLY A 162 9.54 -21.80 -24.69
N ASP A 163 9.07 -22.92 -24.12
CA ASP A 163 7.84 -23.03 -23.29
C ASP A 163 7.99 -22.54 -21.83
N MET A 164 8.76 -21.47 -21.57
CA MET A 164 9.08 -21.03 -20.20
C MET A 164 8.79 -19.54 -19.95
N LYS A 165 7.62 -19.10 -20.41
CA LYS A 165 7.18 -17.69 -20.39
C LYS A 165 7.25 -17.08 -18.98
N TRP A 166 6.69 -17.76 -17.99
CA TRP A 166 6.58 -17.19 -16.64
C TRP A 166 7.89 -17.31 -15.87
N ARG A 167 8.65 -18.40 -16.07
CA ARG A 167 9.99 -18.52 -15.50
C ARG A 167 10.94 -17.45 -16.01
N LYS A 168 10.81 -17.02 -17.28
CA LYS A 168 11.58 -15.90 -17.85
C LYS A 168 11.31 -14.55 -17.16
N LEU A 169 10.11 -14.35 -16.60
CA LEU A 169 9.84 -13.17 -15.76
C LEU A 169 10.39 -13.32 -14.33
N GLY A 170 10.87 -14.51 -13.96
CA GLY A 170 11.40 -14.80 -12.63
C GLY A 170 10.40 -15.50 -11.70
N PHE A 171 9.29 -16.06 -12.21
CA PHE A 171 8.45 -16.98 -11.42
C PHE A 171 9.19 -18.30 -11.17
N SER A 172 8.84 -18.98 -10.07
CA SER A 172 9.43 -20.28 -9.71
C SER A 172 9.06 -21.39 -10.69
N THR A 173 7.87 -21.31 -11.29
CA THR A 173 7.31 -22.31 -12.20
C THR A 173 6.49 -21.63 -13.29
N GLU A 174 6.05 -22.40 -14.29
CA GLU A 174 5.05 -21.94 -15.27
C GLU A 174 3.62 -21.82 -14.69
N ASN A 175 3.47 -21.96 -13.36
CA ASN A 175 2.24 -21.65 -12.65
C ASN A 175 2.48 -20.48 -11.68
N PRO A 176 2.24 -19.23 -12.12
CA PRO A 176 2.40 -18.02 -11.30
C PRO A 176 1.61 -18.01 -10.00
N LYS A 177 0.53 -18.80 -9.90
CA LYS A 177 -0.29 -18.90 -8.70
C LYS A 177 0.51 -19.27 -7.46
N ARG A 178 1.57 -20.08 -7.59
CA ARG A 178 2.39 -20.52 -6.45
C ARG A 178 3.11 -19.35 -5.79
N ASP A 179 3.75 -18.50 -6.58
CA ASP A 179 4.48 -17.33 -6.07
C ASP A 179 3.51 -16.23 -5.62
N LEU A 180 2.43 -16.01 -6.38
CA LEU A 180 1.42 -14.99 -6.06
C LEU A 180 0.55 -15.34 -4.85
N PHE A 181 0.56 -16.58 -4.35
CA PHE A 181 -0.32 -17.03 -3.26
C PHE A 181 -0.21 -16.15 -1.99
N ARG A 182 1.00 -15.69 -1.65
CA ARG A 182 1.27 -14.86 -0.45
C ARG A 182 0.77 -13.43 -0.57
N ILE A 183 0.75 -12.89 -1.78
CA ILE A 183 0.41 -11.47 -2.05
C ILE A 183 -0.97 -11.32 -2.70
N GLY A 184 -1.59 -12.42 -3.12
CA GLY A 184 -2.89 -12.47 -3.76
C GLY A 184 -2.96 -11.69 -5.07
N PHE A 185 -4.17 -11.33 -5.45
CA PHE A 185 -4.48 -10.47 -6.58
C PHE A 185 -3.93 -9.05 -6.40
N TYR A 186 -3.95 -8.53 -5.17
CA TYR A 186 -3.43 -7.21 -4.86
C TYR A 186 -1.95 -7.05 -5.24
N GLY A 187 -1.13 -8.06 -4.97
CA GLY A 187 0.26 -8.02 -5.40
C GLY A 187 0.43 -7.96 -6.92
N LEU A 188 -0.41 -8.68 -7.67
CA LEU A 188 -0.44 -8.58 -9.13
C LEU A 188 -0.86 -7.19 -9.61
N GLU A 189 -1.82 -6.56 -8.92
CA GLU A 189 -2.26 -5.18 -9.18
C GLU A 189 -1.14 -4.16 -8.99
N ILE A 190 -0.35 -4.29 -7.92
CA ILE A 190 0.82 -3.43 -7.67
C ILE A 190 1.87 -3.59 -8.78
N ILE A 191 2.23 -4.83 -9.13
CA ILE A 191 3.26 -5.11 -10.14
C ILE A 191 2.80 -4.60 -11.52
N ASN A 192 1.55 -4.86 -11.90
CA ASN A 192 0.97 -4.38 -13.16
C ASN A 192 0.89 -2.85 -13.20
N THR A 193 0.50 -2.20 -12.10
CA THR A 193 0.48 -0.73 -12.01
C THR A 193 1.88 -0.15 -12.16
N TYR A 194 2.89 -0.76 -11.52
CA TYR A 194 4.29 -0.37 -11.67
C TYR A 194 4.77 -0.51 -13.12
N ALA A 195 4.53 -1.67 -13.75
CA ALA A 195 4.94 -1.93 -15.13
C ALA A 195 4.25 -0.98 -16.13
N ASN A 196 3.00 -0.60 -15.89
CA ASN A 196 2.29 0.38 -16.74
C ASN A 196 2.78 1.82 -16.52
N LYS A 197 3.02 2.23 -15.27
CA LYS A 197 3.48 3.60 -14.96
C LYS A 197 4.96 3.83 -15.32
N GLN A 198 5.79 2.81 -15.19
CA GLN A 198 7.25 2.86 -15.39
C GLN A 198 7.70 1.80 -16.39
N THR A 199 7.05 1.74 -17.56
CA THR A 199 7.25 0.68 -18.56
C THR A 199 8.70 0.51 -18.99
N GLU A 200 9.40 1.61 -19.24
CA GLU A 200 10.78 1.54 -19.69
C GLU A 200 11.72 1.00 -18.61
N THR A 201 11.56 1.46 -17.36
CA THR A 201 12.31 0.94 -16.21
C THR A 201 12.04 -0.55 -15.99
N TYR A 202 10.76 -0.95 -16.03
CA TYR A 202 10.35 -2.35 -15.88
C TYR A 202 10.94 -3.23 -16.99
N ARG A 203 10.82 -2.81 -18.25
CA ARG A 203 11.36 -3.54 -19.40
C ARG A 203 12.86 -3.71 -19.30
N ASN A 204 13.59 -2.63 -19.04
CA ASN A 204 15.05 -2.66 -18.94
C ASN A 204 15.52 -3.55 -17.78
N MET A 205 14.81 -3.54 -16.64
CA MET A 205 15.08 -4.46 -15.53
C MET A 205 14.93 -5.92 -15.97
N ILE A 206 13.81 -6.29 -16.58
CA ILE A 206 13.55 -7.67 -17.00
C ILE A 206 14.53 -8.13 -18.09
N GLN A 207 14.78 -7.30 -19.10
CA GLN A 207 15.69 -7.65 -20.20
C GLN A 207 17.13 -7.81 -19.72
N LYS A 208 17.60 -6.93 -18.84
CA LYS A 208 18.92 -7.05 -18.22
C LYS A 208 19.05 -8.36 -17.44
N GLU A 209 18.04 -8.75 -16.66
CA GLU A 209 18.07 -10.03 -15.94
C GLU A 209 18.06 -11.24 -16.87
N ALA A 210 17.45 -11.13 -18.07
CA ALA A 210 17.45 -12.20 -19.07
C ALA A 210 18.83 -12.42 -19.74
N GLU A 211 19.75 -11.45 -19.65
CA GLU A 211 21.12 -11.58 -20.18
C GLU A 211 22.06 -12.37 -19.23
N TYR A 212 21.72 -12.48 -17.95
CA TYR A 212 22.54 -13.22 -17.00
C TYR A 212 22.44 -14.74 -17.24
N PRO A 213 23.55 -15.47 -17.08
CA PRO A 213 23.54 -16.92 -17.22
C PRO A 213 22.68 -17.58 -16.12
N ASP A 214 22.20 -18.80 -16.42
CA ASP A 214 21.33 -19.58 -15.54
C ASP A 214 21.83 -19.58 -14.09
N GLY A 215 20.94 -19.18 -13.17
CA GLY A 215 21.20 -19.17 -11.73
C GLY A 215 21.86 -17.90 -11.18
N LYS A 216 22.29 -16.94 -12.01
CA LYS A 216 22.79 -15.64 -11.55
C LYS A 216 21.77 -14.51 -11.62
N ALA A 217 20.80 -14.63 -12.53
CA ALA A 217 19.72 -13.65 -12.69
C ALA A 217 18.90 -13.51 -11.41
N CYS A 218 18.52 -12.28 -11.07
CA CYS A 218 17.55 -12.00 -10.04
C CYS A 218 16.16 -12.45 -10.50
N PRO A 219 15.45 -13.31 -9.75
CA PRO A 219 14.10 -13.72 -10.11
C PRO A 219 13.11 -12.57 -9.81
N ILE A 220 12.94 -11.64 -10.75
CA ILE A 220 12.22 -10.36 -10.54
C ILE A 220 10.82 -10.53 -9.96
N MET A 221 10.01 -11.47 -10.46
CA MET A 221 8.66 -11.67 -9.92
C MET A 221 8.65 -12.21 -8.49
N ARG A 222 9.60 -13.08 -8.13
CA ARG A 222 9.77 -13.55 -6.75
C ARG A 222 10.30 -12.43 -5.84
N ALA A 223 11.27 -11.64 -6.31
CA ALA A 223 11.76 -10.46 -5.60
C ALA A 223 10.63 -9.44 -5.36
N ALA A 224 9.81 -9.16 -6.37
CA ALA A 224 8.64 -8.30 -6.24
C ALA A 224 7.62 -8.83 -5.22
N THR A 225 7.42 -10.15 -5.18
CA THR A 225 6.55 -10.79 -4.19
C THR A 225 7.08 -10.57 -2.76
N GLU A 226 8.39 -10.78 -2.53
CA GLU A 226 9.03 -10.52 -1.24
C GLU A 226 8.95 -9.04 -0.83
N VAL A 227 9.14 -8.13 -1.78
CA VAL A 227 9.01 -6.69 -1.54
C VAL A 227 7.58 -6.32 -1.15
N ILE A 228 6.57 -6.82 -1.87
CA ILE A 228 5.15 -6.55 -1.53
C ILE A 228 4.80 -7.14 -0.17
N GLU A 229 5.28 -8.33 0.15
CA GLU A 229 5.09 -8.92 1.48
C GLU A 229 5.70 -8.04 2.58
N LEU A 230 6.94 -7.57 2.41
CA LEU A 230 7.59 -6.59 3.30
C LEU A 230 6.77 -5.29 3.44
N LEU A 231 6.29 -4.73 2.34
CA LEU A 231 5.51 -3.50 2.34
C LEU A 231 4.15 -3.66 3.03
N CYS A 232 3.53 -4.83 2.88
CA CYS A 232 2.34 -5.21 3.62
C CYS A 232 2.62 -5.34 5.11
N ASP A 233 3.67 -6.06 5.50
CA ASP A 233 4.05 -6.28 6.90
C ASP A 233 4.32 -4.97 7.65
N PHE A 234 4.91 -3.99 6.95
CA PHE A 234 5.17 -2.71 7.56
C PHE A 234 3.87 -1.91 7.67
N TRP A 235 3.12 -1.65 6.59
CA TRP A 235 1.97 -0.71 6.66
C TRP A 235 0.90 -0.89 5.57
N ASP A 236 0.76 -2.07 4.93
CA ASP A 236 -0.08 -2.23 3.71
C ASP A 236 0.16 -1.14 2.66
N ILE A 237 1.44 -0.79 2.48
CA ILE A 237 1.87 0.31 1.62
C ILE A 237 1.54 -0.03 0.16
N ASN A 238 0.67 0.77 -0.47
CA ASN A 238 0.29 0.64 -1.89
C ASN A 238 1.04 1.62 -2.81
N THR A 239 2.13 2.24 -2.34
CA THR A 239 2.76 3.30 -3.12
C THR A 239 3.69 2.68 -4.15
N GLY A 240 3.29 2.76 -5.42
CA GLY A 240 4.08 2.23 -6.55
C GLY A 240 5.51 2.78 -6.60
N TYR A 241 5.76 3.98 -6.07
CA TYR A 241 7.10 4.56 -5.97
C TYR A 241 7.98 3.88 -4.92
N ILE A 242 7.44 3.53 -3.75
CA ILE A 242 8.20 2.85 -2.70
C ILE A 242 8.43 1.39 -3.10
N PHE A 243 7.42 0.76 -3.71
CA PHE A 243 7.60 -0.54 -4.35
C PHE A 243 8.76 -0.52 -5.35
N ALA A 244 8.78 0.45 -6.28
CA ALA A 244 9.86 0.58 -7.26
C ALA A 244 11.24 0.74 -6.60
N ILE A 245 11.39 1.68 -5.66
CA ILE A 245 12.66 1.93 -4.95
C ILE A 245 13.12 0.68 -4.19
N THR A 246 12.19 -0.02 -3.54
CA THR A 246 12.51 -1.21 -2.74
C THR A 246 12.86 -2.40 -3.63
N LEU A 247 12.21 -2.54 -4.80
CA LEU A 247 12.55 -3.54 -5.80
C LEU A 247 13.93 -3.27 -6.42
N ASP A 248 14.23 -2.02 -6.79
CA ASP A 248 15.56 -1.63 -7.28
C ASP A 248 16.65 -1.94 -6.25
N CYS A 249 16.38 -1.64 -4.96
CA CYS A 249 17.27 -2.00 -3.86
C CYS A 249 17.47 -3.52 -3.77
N PHE A 250 16.39 -4.30 -3.90
CA PHE A 250 16.46 -5.76 -3.90
C PHE A 250 17.35 -6.29 -5.02
N VAL A 251 17.13 -5.85 -6.26
CA VAL A 251 17.91 -6.29 -7.43
C VAL A 251 19.38 -5.90 -7.27
N ARG A 252 19.66 -4.70 -6.76
CA ARG A 252 21.03 -4.27 -6.46
C ARG A 252 21.69 -5.18 -5.42
N LEU A 253 21.03 -5.43 -4.29
CA LEU A 253 21.58 -6.27 -3.22
C LEU A 253 21.71 -7.74 -3.62
N TRP A 254 20.86 -8.22 -4.53
CA TRP A 254 21.00 -9.54 -5.14
C TRP A 254 22.35 -9.67 -5.84
N HIS A 255 22.67 -8.74 -6.74
CA HIS A 255 23.92 -8.77 -7.51
C HIS A 255 25.17 -8.40 -6.70
N GLU A 256 25.03 -7.58 -5.65
CA GLU A 256 26.14 -7.27 -4.72
C GLU A 256 26.39 -8.40 -3.70
N SER A 257 25.43 -9.31 -3.50
CA SER A 257 25.62 -10.47 -2.64
C SER A 257 26.36 -11.59 -3.38
N ASP A 258 27.30 -12.24 -2.70
CA ASP A 258 27.93 -13.48 -3.19
C ASP A 258 26.89 -14.62 -3.15
N VAL A 259 25.95 -14.63 -4.10
CA VAL A 259 24.94 -15.67 -4.29
C VAL A 259 25.67 -16.96 -4.65
N ASN A 260 25.82 -17.85 -3.67
CA ASN A 260 26.48 -19.14 -3.83
C ASN A 260 25.48 -20.06 -4.54
N GLN A 261 25.88 -20.60 -5.70
CA GLN A 261 25.07 -21.32 -6.68
C GLN A 261 24.36 -22.62 -6.22
N ASN A 262 24.11 -22.81 -4.93
CA ASN A 262 23.44 -23.96 -4.36
C ASN A 262 22.15 -23.51 -3.65
N GLN A 263 21.04 -23.59 -4.39
CA GLN A 263 19.63 -23.41 -3.98
C GLN A 263 19.12 -21.94 -3.97
N ASN A 264 18.54 -21.53 -5.09
CA ASN A 264 17.87 -20.24 -5.35
C ASN A 264 16.75 -19.82 -4.35
N SER A 265 16.42 -20.64 -3.35
CA SER A 265 15.50 -20.28 -2.25
C SER A 265 16.20 -19.50 -1.15
N ASP A 266 17.39 -19.94 -0.76
CA ASP A 266 18.04 -19.48 0.47
C ASP A 266 18.69 -18.11 0.26
N ASP A 267 19.22 -17.86 -0.94
CA ASP A 267 19.75 -16.56 -1.33
C ASP A 267 18.64 -15.51 -1.45
N LEU A 268 17.47 -15.88 -1.97
CA LEU A 268 16.31 -14.98 -2.04
C LEU A 268 15.89 -14.53 -0.64
N ILE A 269 15.79 -15.47 0.30
CA ILE A 269 15.44 -15.17 1.69
C ILE A 269 16.52 -14.27 2.31
N ARG A 270 17.80 -14.58 2.10
CA ARG A 270 18.92 -13.77 2.63
C ARG A 270 18.89 -12.34 2.12
N VAL A 271 18.72 -12.14 0.81
CA VAL A 271 18.61 -10.79 0.21
C VAL A 271 17.34 -10.08 0.71
N SER A 272 16.22 -10.79 0.80
CA SER A 272 14.97 -10.29 1.37
C SER A 272 15.16 -9.76 2.80
N LEU A 273 15.90 -10.47 3.66
CA LEU A 273 16.23 -10.02 5.02
C LEU A 273 17.11 -8.76 5.03
N LEU A 274 18.12 -8.67 4.15
CA LEU A 274 18.95 -7.47 4.03
C LEU A 274 18.12 -6.25 3.57
N VAL A 275 17.22 -6.45 2.60
CA VAL A 275 16.30 -5.41 2.13
C VAL A 275 15.37 -4.97 3.25
N ARG A 276 14.82 -5.91 4.04
CA ARG A 276 13.99 -5.60 5.21
C ARG A 276 14.73 -4.74 6.24
N SER A 277 15.97 -5.09 6.58
CA SER A 277 16.83 -4.30 7.47
C SER A 277 17.06 -2.89 6.91
N GLN A 278 17.44 -2.77 5.64
CA GLN A 278 17.68 -1.48 4.99
C GLN A 278 16.42 -0.63 4.90
N PHE A 279 15.29 -1.23 4.57
CA PHE A 279 13.99 -0.57 4.53
C PHE A 279 13.63 0.03 5.89
N ARG A 280 13.70 -0.77 6.96
CA ARG A 280 13.41 -0.33 8.32
C ARG A 280 14.32 0.82 8.76
N PHE A 281 15.61 0.73 8.47
CA PHE A 281 16.57 1.79 8.76
C PHE A 281 16.24 3.09 7.99
N SER A 282 15.97 2.97 6.69
CA SER A 282 15.70 4.12 5.81
C SER A 282 14.45 4.90 6.23
N ILE A 283 13.40 4.19 6.64
CA ILE A 283 12.18 4.81 7.17
C ILE A 283 12.46 5.54 8.49
N THR A 284 13.18 4.88 9.40
CA THR A 284 13.41 5.40 10.76
C THR A 284 14.28 6.65 10.74
N LYS A 285 15.22 6.73 9.78
CA LYS A 285 16.13 7.86 9.60
C LYS A 285 15.47 9.06 8.93
N SER A 286 14.32 8.89 8.30
CA SER A 286 13.65 10.00 7.62
C SER A 286 13.00 10.94 8.64
N GLU A 287 13.75 11.94 9.06
CA GLU A 287 13.26 13.04 9.92
C GLU A 287 12.53 14.13 9.10
N SER A 288 12.74 14.13 7.77
CA SER A 288 12.15 15.09 6.84
C SER A 288 10.70 14.75 6.46
N SER A 289 9.99 15.71 5.88
CA SER A 289 8.57 15.57 5.48
C SER A 289 8.41 15.78 3.96
N GLY A 290 7.40 15.16 3.35
CA GLY A 290 7.08 15.36 1.93
C GLY A 290 8.15 14.82 0.96
N ALA A 291 8.36 15.51 -0.16
CA ALA A 291 9.26 15.07 -1.24
C ALA A 291 10.72 14.86 -0.78
N ASP A 292 11.19 15.63 0.20
CA ASP A 292 12.54 15.51 0.75
C ASP A 292 12.73 14.16 1.48
N ALA A 293 11.69 13.67 2.14
CA ALA A 293 11.69 12.35 2.74
C ALA A 293 11.75 11.23 1.69
N LEU A 294 11.14 11.39 0.50
CA LEU A 294 11.22 10.38 -0.56
C LEU A 294 12.63 10.30 -1.10
N ASN A 295 13.23 11.48 -1.32
CA ASN A 295 14.58 11.59 -1.85
C ASN A 295 15.58 11.04 -0.85
N GLN A 296 15.42 11.37 0.44
CA GLN A 296 16.21 10.79 1.51
C GLN A 296 16.04 9.27 1.56
N PHE A 297 14.81 8.77 1.55
CA PHE A 297 14.52 7.33 1.50
C PHE A 297 15.20 6.63 0.33
N LYS A 298 15.01 7.18 -0.87
CA LYS A 298 15.58 6.65 -2.12
C LYS A 298 17.09 6.62 -2.04
N ASN A 299 17.71 7.69 -1.54
CA ASN A 299 19.15 7.76 -1.37
C ASN A 299 19.64 6.73 -0.36
N GLU A 300 19.00 6.58 0.80
CA GLU A 300 19.38 5.55 1.77
C GLU A 300 19.22 4.15 1.15
N MET A 301 18.08 3.84 0.54
CA MET A 301 17.82 2.52 -0.07
C MET A 301 18.82 2.16 -1.18
N LEU A 302 19.12 3.09 -2.08
CA LEU A 302 19.88 2.81 -3.30
C LEU A 302 21.37 3.12 -3.20
N GLN A 303 21.78 4.08 -2.38
CA GLN A 303 23.18 4.53 -2.31
C GLN A 303 23.94 3.97 -1.11
N THR A 304 23.28 3.33 -0.14
CA THR A 304 23.99 2.69 0.98
C THR A 304 24.78 1.46 0.49
N PRO A 305 26.11 1.42 0.68
CA PRO A 305 26.94 0.29 0.27
C PRO A 305 26.50 -1.04 0.91
N TYR A 306 26.55 -2.14 0.16
CA TYR A 306 26.16 -3.47 0.65
C TYR A 306 26.85 -3.87 1.95
N GLN A 307 28.15 -3.58 2.09
CA GLN A 307 28.91 -3.93 3.30
C GLN A 307 28.32 -3.28 4.56
N ILE A 308 27.86 -2.04 4.47
CA ILE A 308 27.22 -1.33 5.60
C ILE A 308 25.89 -2.00 5.96
N ILE A 309 25.10 -2.36 4.95
CA ILE A 309 23.80 -3.03 5.14
C ILE A 309 24.01 -4.40 5.79
N LYS A 310 24.98 -5.17 5.30
CA LYS A 310 25.33 -6.49 5.82
C LYS A 310 25.80 -6.41 7.27
N GLU A 311 26.72 -5.51 7.59
CA GLU A 311 27.21 -5.32 8.96
C GLU A 311 26.10 -4.90 9.92
N ARG A 312 25.19 -4.00 9.49
CA ARG A 312 24.03 -3.61 10.29
C ARG A 312 23.11 -4.80 10.55
N HIS A 313 22.81 -5.59 9.52
CA HIS A 313 21.96 -6.76 9.67
C HIS A 313 22.57 -7.82 10.61
N ILE A 314 23.89 -8.05 10.55
CA ILE A 314 24.59 -8.94 11.49
C ILE A 314 24.42 -8.46 12.93
N LYS A 315 24.63 -7.16 13.19
CA LYS A 315 24.43 -6.58 14.53
C LYS A 315 23.00 -6.68 15.02
N GLU A 316 22.02 -6.55 14.14
CA GLU A 316 20.59 -6.74 14.48
C GLU A 316 20.32 -8.19 14.90
N LEU A 317 20.88 -9.18 14.20
CA LEU A 317 20.76 -10.59 14.56
C LEU A 317 21.43 -10.91 15.90
N GLU A 318 22.62 -10.36 16.15
CA GLU A 318 23.33 -10.50 17.43
C GLU A 318 22.50 -9.92 18.59
N LEU A 319 21.91 -8.74 18.40
CA LEU A 319 21.05 -8.09 19.40
C LEU A 319 19.76 -8.87 19.65
N GLU A 320 19.13 -9.40 18.60
CA GLU A 320 17.92 -10.21 18.73
C GLU A 320 18.20 -11.52 19.48
N ASP A 321 19.33 -12.18 19.24
CA ASP A 321 19.73 -13.37 19.99
C ASP A 321 19.98 -13.06 21.47
N ASP A 322 20.69 -11.94 21.75
CA ASP A 322 20.91 -11.43 23.10
C ASP A 322 19.60 -11.08 23.84
N LEU A 323 18.62 -10.50 23.14
CA LEU A 323 17.30 -10.18 23.69
C LEU A 323 16.44 -11.43 23.87
N MET A 324 16.52 -12.41 22.97
CA MET A 324 15.81 -13.68 23.09
C MET A 324 16.38 -14.55 24.22
N SER A 325 17.65 -14.33 24.59
CA SER A 325 18.25 -14.86 25.81
C SER A 325 17.72 -14.20 27.10
N LYS A 326 16.98 -13.08 27.02
CA LYS A 326 16.47 -12.29 28.16
C LYS A 326 14.98 -11.91 28.00
N VAL A 327 14.08 -12.64 28.68
CA VAL A 327 12.61 -12.44 28.63
C VAL A 327 12.12 -11.31 29.58
N PRO A 328 11.08 -10.50 29.28
CA PRO A 328 10.65 -9.93 27.99
C PRO A 328 10.35 -8.41 28.07
N ILE A 329 10.85 -7.59 27.13
CA ILE A 329 10.32 -6.23 26.90
C ILE A 329 9.99 -6.09 25.41
N ARG A 330 8.72 -6.39 25.04
CA ARG A 330 8.24 -6.32 23.65
C ARG A 330 7.30 -5.15 23.32
N TYR A 331 6.91 -4.32 24.29
CA TYR A 331 5.76 -3.43 24.09
C TYR A 331 6.08 -1.94 23.83
N VAL A 332 7.31 -1.47 24.05
CA VAL A 332 7.61 -0.02 24.03
C VAL A 332 8.12 0.49 22.66
N SER A 333 8.74 -0.37 21.84
CA SER A 333 9.25 0.01 20.51
C SER A 333 8.16 0.21 19.46
N SER A 334 7.03 -0.49 19.60
CA SER A 334 5.94 -0.52 18.62
C SER A 334 5.23 0.84 18.46
N ILE A 335 5.05 1.60 19.55
CA ILE A 335 4.24 2.84 19.52
C ILE A 335 5.04 4.03 18.97
N LYS A 336 6.35 4.13 19.24
CA LYS A 336 7.21 5.18 18.66
C LYS A 336 7.51 4.95 17.17
N HIS A 337 7.73 3.69 16.77
CA HIS A 337 7.77 3.32 15.35
C HIS A 337 6.45 3.68 14.67
N MET A 338 5.31 3.44 15.33
CA MET A 338 4.00 3.77 14.77
C MET A 338 3.89 5.22 14.32
N ILE A 339 4.27 6.17 15.16
CA ILE A 339 4.11 7.61 14.88
C ILE A 339 5.10 8.13 13.82
N ILE A 340 6.35 7.67 13.84
CA ILE A 340 7.39 8.10 12.88
C ILE A 340 7.11 7.51 11.50
N THR A 341 6.74 6.23 11.43
CA THR A 341 6.45 5.53 10.18
C THR A 341 5.13 5.98 9.55
N THR A 342 4.12 6.34 10.37
CA THR A 342 2.88 6.98 9.91
C THR A 342 3.20 8.28 9.16
N LYS A 343 4.00 9.20 9.74
CA LYS A 343 4.37 10.47 9.07
C LYS A 343 5.13 10.28 7.76
N PHE A 344 5.89 9.21 7.61
CA PHE A 344 6.75 8.98 6.45
C PHE A 344 5.99 8.45 5.24
N PHE A 345 5.20 7.38 5.41
CA PHE A 345 4.54 6.71 4.27
C PHE A 345 3.33 7.44 3.72
N LEU A 346 2.73 8.29 4.54
CA LEU A 346 1.62 9.16 4.13
C LEU A 346 2.06 10.30 3.23
N ASN A 347 3.36 10.51 3.04
CA ASN A 347 3.87 11.55 2.17
C ASN A 347 4.00 11.14 0.70
N PHE A 348 3.69 9.88 0.35
CA PHE A 348 4.02 9.29 -0.95
C PHE A 348 2.87 8.55 -1.63
N GLU A 349 1.64 8.71 -1.14
CA GLU A 349 0.43 8.29 -1.87
C GLU A 349 0.12 9.20 -3.05
#